data_AF-A0A1F6LQV9-F1
#
_entry.id   AF-A0A1F6LQV9-F1
#
_cell.length_a   1.000
_cell.length_b   1.000
_cell.length_c   1.000
_cell.angle_alpha   90.00
_cell.angle_beta   90.00
_cell.angle_gamma   90.00
#
_symmetry.space_group_name_H-M   'P 1'
#
loop_
_entity.id
_entity.type
_entity.pdbx_description
1 polymer ?
#
loop_
_entity_poly.entity_id
_entity_poly.type
_entity_poly.pdbx_seq_one_letter_code
_entity_poly.pdbx_strand_id
1 'polypeptide(L)'
;MLHSLFAATLWCHATGLNCQYFSARTDNNAAVSVAAAQTKNKKLVPAKKIIKKPLLKKKAAPRQPQKQKFIQPPIQQLTMAGVIAHTNRAREVNGVTGMLQQQGQLNAAAAARLADMFQQQYFEHDSPQGVKPSQVAEKAGYDFVQFAENIAYGPFKTEAELVDAWMNSPGHRTNILNPVFTEIGVAVGRGKMLGDDVWLGVQLFGKPAAACPTPQPTLKQQIDSGNAQLATQDAEAKKISTDLDATSNPQSSEQIAAYNKKVQQYNALVDSMQKLYLTISQQHNEYNKQVDAYNGCVNT
;
A
#
# COMPACT_ATOMS: atom_id res chain seq x y z
N MET A 1 -2.55 -7.08 -52.32
CA MET A 1 -2.44 -5.81 -51.55
C MET A 1 -3.61 -5.53 -50.60
N LEU A 2 -4.75 -6.24 -50.65
CA LEU A 2 -5.76 -6.20 -49.56
C LEU A 2 -5.53 -7.23 -48.43
N HIS A 3 -4.55 -8.13 -48.56
CA HIS A 3 -4.30 -9.22 -47.61
C HIS A 3 -3.29 -8.88 -46.48
N SER A 4 -2.85 -7.63 -46.36
CA SER A 4 -1.81 -7.22 -45.39
C SER A 4 -2.31 -6.27 -44.28
N LEU A 5 -3.55 -5.79 -44.38
CA LEU A 5 -4.12 -4.83 -43.41
C LEU A 5 -4.79 -5.50 -42.20
N PHE A 6 -5.18 -6.77 -42.27
CA PHE A 6 -5.83 -7.47 -41.16
C PHE A 6 -4.84 -8.02 -40.11
N ALA A 7 -3.59 -8.28 -40.50
CA ALA A 7 -2.56 -8.78 -39.58
C ALA A 7 -1.92 -7.66 -38.72
N ALA A 8 -1.91 -6.42 -39.22
CA ALA A 8 -1.31 -5.28 -38.51
C ALA A 8 -2.19 -4.75 -37.36
N THR A 9 -3.51 -4.79 -37.50
CA THR A 9 -4.46 -4.36 -36.45
C THR A 9 -4.53 -5.32 -35.27
N LEU A 10 -4.25 -6.62 -35.48
CA LEU A 10 -4.25 -7.63 -34.42
C LEU A 10 -2.97 -7.62 -33.57
N TRP A 11 -1.84 -7.19 -34.13
CA TRP A 11 -0.57 -7.11 -33.39
C TRP A 11 -0.48 -5.86 -32.49
N CYS A 12 -1.25 -4.82 -32.81
CA CYS A 12 -1.21 -3.54 -32.09
C CYS A 12 -1.93 -3.57 -30.72
N HIS A 13 -2.86 -4.50 -30.51
CA HIS A 13 -3.56 -4.67 -29.22
C HIS A 13 -2.80 -5.54 -28.21
N ALA A 14 -1.74 -6.23 -28.63
CA ALA A 14 -1.00 -7.17 -27.77
C ALA A 14 0.23 -6.56 -27.07
N THR A 15 0.69 -5.36 -27.45
CA THR A 15 1.99 -4.80 -26.99
C THR A 15 1.91 -3.45 -26.25
N GLY A 16 0.74 -2.83 -26.12
CA GLY A 16 0.55 -1.66 -25.24
C GLY A 16 1.31 -0.39 -25.61
N LEU A 17 1.78 -0.24 -26.86
CA LEU A 17 2.41 0.99 -27.35
C LEU A 17 1.37 1.96 -27.96
N ASN A 18 1.53 3.23 -27.60
CA ASN A 18 0.60 4.34 -27.82
C ASN A 18 0.57 4.79 -29.29
N CYS A 19 -0.55 4.58 -29.98
CA CYS A 19 -0.81 5.15 -31.32
C CYS A 19 -1.77 6.34 -31.19
N GLN A 20 -1.23 7.52 -30.89
CA GLN A 20 -1.91 8.76 -31.24
C GLN A 20 -1.79 8.94 -32.76
N TYR A 21 -2.92 8.95 -33.44
CA TYR A 21 -3.33 9.89 -34.50
C TYR A 21 -4.47 9.23 -35.30
N PHE A 22 -5.46 10.05 -35.67
CA PHE A 22 -6.73 9.74 -36.34
C PHE A 22 -7.91 9.35 -35.43
N SER A 23 -8.60 10.35 -34.86
CA SER A 23 -9.76 10.95 -35.54
C SER A 23 -10.41 12.05 -34.68
N ALA A 24 -11.16 12.91 -35.37
CA ALA A 24 -11.75 14.17 -34.93
C ALA A 24 -12.65 14.06 -33.68
N ARG A 25 -12.55 15.06 -32.80
CA ARG A 25 -13.43 15.29 -31.65
C ARG A 25 -14.35 16.47 -31.94
N THR A 26 -15.64 16.19 -31.98
CA THR A 26 -16.72 17.18 -31.78
C THR A 26 -17.13 17.17 -30.31
N ASP A 27 -16.93 18.33 -29.67
CA ASP A 27 -17.69 18.99 -28.61
C ASP A 27 -18.46 18.19 -27.56
N ASN A 28 -18.09 18.45 -26.29
CA ASN A 28 -18.89 19.13 -25.26
C ASN A 28 -18.65 18.51 -23.88
N ASN A 29 -18.03 19.28 -22.99
CA ASN A 29 -18.05 19.01 -21.55
C ASN A 29 -18.41 20.28 -20.79
N ALA A 30 -19.37 20.10 -19.89
CA ALA A 30 -19.95 21.10 -19.02
C ALA A 30 -18.96 21.56 -17.93
N ALA A 31 -18.97 22.87 -17.64
CA ALA A 31 -18.34 23.46 -16.48
C ALA A 31 -19.42 23.86 -15.47
N VAL A 32 -19.35 23.35 -14.26
CA VAL A 32 -20.08 23.90 -13.10
C VAL A 32 -19.04 24.28 -12.05
N SER A 33 -18.85 25.58 -11.92
CA SER A 33 -18.10 26.23 -10.85
C SER A 33 -19.08 26.75 -9.80
N VAL A 34 -18.85 26.44 -8.52
CA VAL A 34 -19.40 27.23 -7.41
C VAL A 34 -18.30 27.47 -6.38
N ALA A 35 -18.01 28.75 -6.16
CA ALA A 35 -17.05 29.27 -5.21
C ALA A 35 -17.76 30.03 -4.08
N ALA A 36 -17.03 30.15 -2.96
CA ALA A 36 -17.09 31.19 -1.91
C ALA A 36 -18.37 31.22 -1.03
N ALA A 37 -18.29 30.87 0.25
CA ALA A 37 -17.76 31.64 1.40
C ALA A 37 -18.79 32.59 2.02
N GLN A 38 -18.98 32.50 3.36
CA GLN A 38 -18.86 33.64 4.30
C GLN A 38 -19.34 33.28 5.73
N THR A 39 -18.39 33.33 6.66
CA THR A 39 -18.39 34.02 7.98
C THR A 39 -19.70 34.39 8.69
N LYS A 40 -19.74 34.19 10.02
CA LYS A 40 -19.98 35.28 11.00
C LYS A 40 -19.72 34.88 12.48
N ASN A 41 -18.93 35.74 13.12
CA ASN A 41 -18.63 35.89 14.55
C ASN A 41 -19.83 35.83 15.50
N LYS A 42 -19.65 35.29 16.71
CA LYS A 42 -20.32 35.81 17.93
C LYS A 42 -19.39 35.81 19.16
N LYS A 43 -19.51 36.93 19.88
CA LYS A 43 -18.72 37.52 20.97
C LYS A 43 -18.64 36.71 22.28
N LEU A 44 -17.54 36.95 23.02
CA LEU A 44 -17.35 36.81 24.48
C LEU A 44 -18.41 37.63 25.26
N VAL A 45 -18.76 37.40 26.55
CA VAL A 45 -18.03 37.42 27.86
C VAL A 45 -19.08 37.02 28.97
N PRO A 46 -18.85 37.00 30.32
CA PRO A 46 -17.64 36.97 31.15
C PRO A 46 -17.68 35.94 32.33
N ALA A 47 -16.55 35.87 33.05
CA ALA A 47 -16.31 35.08 34.26
C ALA A 47 -16.96 35.65 35.55
N LYS A 48 -17.28 34.78 36.51
CA LYS A 48 -17.40 35.12 37.94
C LYS A 48 -16.75 34.08 38.86
N LYS A 49 -15.74 34.54 39.60
CA LYS A 49 -15.10 33.92 40.76
C LYS A 49 -16.11 33.65 41.88
N ILE A 50 -16.02 32.50 42.54
CA ILE A 50 -16.46 32.34 43.93
C ILE A 50 -15.30 31.76 44.74
N ILE A 51 -14.88 32.56 45.71
CA ILE A 51 -13.89 32.28 46.74
C ILE A 51 -14.60 31.54 47.87
N LYS A 52 -14.06 30.41 48.35
CA LYS A 52 -14.33 29.91 49.72
C LYS A 52 -13.00 29.65 50.44
N LYS A 53 -12.86 30.36 51.56
CA LYS A 53 -11.75 30.36 52.52
C LYS A 53 -11.78 29.09 53.41
N PRO A 54 -10.69 28.80 54.14
CA PRO A 54 -10.28 27.45 54.53
C PRO A 54 -10.84 27.00 55.89
N LEU A 55 -11.12 25.71 56.03
CA LEU A 55 -11.46 25.08 57.31
C LEU A 55 -10.23 24.44 57.95
N LEU A 56 -9.77 25.13 58.99
CA LEU A 56 -9.11 24.69 60.22
C LEU A 56 -8.56 23.26 60.29
N LYS A 57 -7.23 23.19 60.34
CA LYS A 57 -6.40 22.04 60.68
C LYS A 57 -6.65 21.59 62.13
N LYS A 58 -7.06 20.34 62.34
CA LYS A 58 -6.86 19.65 63.62
C LYS A 58 -5.38 19.25 63.75
N LYS A 59 -4.71 19.73 64.80
CA LYS A 59 -3.35 19.33 65.16
C LYS A 59 -3.36 17.88 65.64
N ALA A 60 -2.67 17.00 64.93
CA ALA A 60 -2.33 15.66 65.38
C ALA A 60 -1.04 15.70 66.23
N ALA A 61 -0.99 14.84 67.24
CA ALA A 61 0.14 14.67 68.17
C ALA A 61 1.45 14.26 67.44
N PRO A 62 2.64 14.58 67.99
CA PRO A 62 3.90 14.32 67.34
C PRO A 62 4.20 12.82 67.30
N ARG A 63 4.19 12.24 66.10
CA ARG A 63 4.67 10.88 65.81
C ARG A 63 6.20 10.93 65.66
N GLN A 64 6.89 10.02 66.34
CA GLN A 64 8.33 9.82 66.19
C GLN A 64 8.71 9.55 64.72
N PRO A 65 9.87 10.03 64.24
CA PRO A 65 10.28 9.87 62.86
C PRO A 65 10.65 8.41 62.57
N GLN A 66 9.70 7.67 62.01
CA GLN A 66 9.99 6.42 61.31
C GLN A 66 10.78 6.77 60.06
N LYS A 67 12.00 6.23 59.93
CA LYS A 67 12.79 6.29 58.69
C LYS A 67 11.98 5.63 57.56
N GLN A 68 11.21 6.43 56.85
CA GLN A 68 10.58 6.00 55.61
C GLN A 68 11.70 5.77 54.61
N LYS A 69 11.90 4.50 54.21
CA LYS A 69 12.57 4.21 52.94
C LYS A 69 11.80 5.00 51.88
N PHE A 70 12.44 6.01 51.30
CA PHE A 70 11.94 6.63 50.08
C PHE A 70 11.92 5.53 49.01
N ILE A 71 10.77 4.86 48.86
CA ILE A 71 10.49 4.10 47.65
C ILE A 71 10.36 5.19 46.60
N GLN A 72 11.38 5.34 45.76
CA GLN A 72 11.25 6.20 44.58
C GLN A 72 9.99 5.74 43.84
N PRO A 73 9.07 6.64 43.45
CA PRO A 73 7.96 6.24 42.61
C PRO A 73 8.54 5.50 41.41
N PRO A 74 7.93 4.39 40.96
CA PRO A 74 8.42 3.67 39.80
C PRO A 74 8.60 4.69 38.68
N ILE A 75 9.80 4.75 38.09
CA ILE A 75 10.08 5.60 36.94
C ILE A 75 8.93 5.35 35.96
N GLN A 76 8.13 6.38 35.66
CA GLN A 76 6.99 6.24 34.79
C GLN A 76 7.51 5.82 33.42
N GLN A 77 7.37 4.54 33.10
CA GLN A 77 7.86 3.97 31.86
C GLN A 77 6.77 4.16 30.80
N LEU A 78 7.15 4.75 29.67
CA LEU A 78 6.31 4.72 28.48
C LEU A 78 6.06 3.26 28.12
N THR A 79 4.81 2.93 27.80
CA THR A 79 4.42 1.58 27.40
C THR A 79 3.95 1.55 25.95
N MET A 80 4.23 0.45 25.26
CA MET A 80 3.68 0.18 23.92
C MET A 80 2.16 0.33 23.89
N ALA A 81 1.46 -0.29 24.86
CA ALA A 81 0.01 -0.24 24.96
C ALA A 81 -0.52 1.20 25.16
N GLY A 82 0.14 2.00 26.01
CA GLY A 82 -0.22 3.40 26.21
C GLY A 82 -0.07 4.23 24.93
N VAL A 83 1.03 4.06 24.20
CA VAL A 83 1.25 4.77 22.92
C VAL A 83 0.20 4.38 21.88
N ILE A 84 -0.12 3.09 21.75
CA ILE A 84 -1.19 2.62 20.85
C ILE A 84 -2.54 3.22 21.25
N ALA A 85 -2.87 3.25 22.55
CA ALA A 85 -4.12 3.83 23.04
C ALA A 85 -4.21 5.33 22.72
N HIS A 86 -3.16 6.11 22.97
CA HIS A 86 -3.12 7.53 22.64
C HIS A 86 -3.16 7.78 21.12
N THR A 87 -2.55 6.91 20.31
CA THR A 87 -2.63 6.98 18.85
C THR A 87 -4.05 6.74 18.34
N ASN A 88 -4.73 5.70 18.84
CA ASN A 88 -6.13 5.43 18.49
C ASN A 88 -7.06 6.53 18.98
N ARG A 89 -6.80 7.13 20.14
CA ARG A 89 -7.52 8.32 20.61
C ARG A 89 -7.33 9.52 19.68
N ALA A 90 -6.10 9.75 19.22
CA ALA A 90 -5.82 10.82 18.27
C ALA A 90 -6.57 10.61 16.93
N ARG A 91 -6.63 9.37 16.44
CA ARG A 91 -7.43 8.98 15.26
C ARG A 91 -8.92 9.27 15.47
N GLU A 92 -9.49 8.81 16.59
CA GLU A 92 -10.89 9.03 16.96
C GLU A 92 -11.24 10.52 17.00
N VAL A 93 -10.45 11.34 17.71
CA VAL A 93 -10.70 12.79 17.85
C VAL A 93 -10.60 13.53 16.51
N ASN A 94 -9.83 13.00 15.56
CA ASN A 94 -9.70 13.58 14.22
C ASN A 94 -10.63 12.93 13.18
N GLY A 95 -11.61 12.13 13.61
CA GLY A 95 -12.67 11.59 12.75
C GLY A 95 -12.25 10.41 11.87
N VAL A 96 -11.11 9.79 12.13
CA VAL A 96 -10.70 8.57 11.42
C VAL A 96 -11.51 7.39 11.94
N THR A 97 -12.24 6.72 11.05
CA THR A 97 -13.02 5.53 11.38
C THR A 97 -12.11 4.31 11.45
N GLY A 98 -12.28 3.48 12.49
CA GLY A 98 -11.49 2.27 12.69
C GLY A 98 -10.26 2.46 13.58
N MET A 99 -10.12 1.57 14.56
CA MET A 99 -8.97 1.51 15.46
C MET A 99 -7.88 0.63 14.86
N LEU A 100 -6.64 1.07 14.98
CA LEU A 100 -5.48 0.26 14.65
C LEU A 100 -5.39 -0.91 15.64
N GLN A 101 -5.27 -2.11 15.09
CA GLN A 101 -5.08 -3.33 15.86
C GLN A 101 -3.59 -3.56 16.11
N GLN A 102 -3.24 -3.89 17.34
CA GLN A 102 -1.86 -4.24 17.66
C GLN A 102 -1.46 -5.52 16.93
N GLN A 103 -0.31 -5.48 16.24
CA GLN A 103 0.23 -6.62 15.51
C GLN A 103 1.62 -7.02 16.05
N GLY A 104 1.78 -8.30 16.40
CA GLY A 104 2.99 -8.84 17.03
C GLY A 104 4.25 -8.72 16.17
N GLN A 105 4.14 -8.99 14.87
CA GLN A 105 5.27 -8.89 13.94
C GLN A 105 5.75 -7.45 13.79
N LEU A 106 4.83 -6.49 13.74
CA LEU A 106 5.16 -5.06 13.74
C LEU A 106 5.78 -4.61 15.07
N ASN A 107 5.37 -5.17 16.22
CA ASN A 107 6.03 -4.87 17.51
C ASN A 107 7.48 -5.38 17.52
N ALA A 108 7.73 -6.59 17.01
CA ALA A 108 9.07 -7.15 16.91
C ALA A 108 9.96 -6.30 15.98
N ALA A 109 9.43 -5.86 14.83
CA ALA A 109 10.12 -4.95 13.92
C ALA A 109 10.42 -3.59 14.57
N ALA A 110 9.45 -2.99 15.26
CA ALA A 110 9.63 -1.72 15.98
C ALA A 110 10.71 -1.84 17.07
N ALA A 111 10.73 -2.95 17.81
CA ALA A 111 11.75 -3.21 18.82
C ALA A 111 13.15 -3.38 18.21
N ALA A 112 13.25 -4.06 17.06
CA ALA A 112 14.51 -4.19 16.33
C ALA A 112 15.03 -2.83 15.84
N ARG A 113 14.14 -1.99 15.28
CA ARG A 113 14.47 -0.61 14.88
C ARG A 113 14.94 0.24 16.05
N LEU A 114 14.24 0.17 17.18
CA LEU A 114 14.61 0.88 18.40
C LEU A 114 15.99 0.45 18.91
N ALA A 115 16.24 -0.86 18.97
CA ALA A 115 17.53 -1.40 19.40
C ALA A 115 18.66 -0.97 18.46
N ASP A 116 18.41 -1.01 17.15
CA ASP A 116 19.39 -0.63 16.14
C ASP A 116 19.79 0.85 16.22
N MET A 117 18.81 1.76 16.33
CA MET A 117 19.07 3.20 16.52
C MET A 117 19.85 3.50 17.79
N PHE A 118 19.56 2.80 18.90
CA PHE A 118 20.36 2.93 20.12
C PHE A 118 21.75 2.31 20.00
N GLN A 119 21.91 1.15 19.36
CA GLN A 119 23.21 0.48 19.26
C GLN A 119 24.17 1.24 18.34
N GLN A 120 23.65 1.73 17.22
CA GLN A 120 24.43 2.42 16.21
C GLN A 120 24.44 3.94 16.39
N GLN A 121 23.73 4.47 17.39
CA GLN A 121 23.67 5.89 17.74
C GLN A 121 23.31 6.78 16.54
N TYR A 122 22.20 6.46 15.88
CA TYR A 122 21.64 7.26 14.79
C TYR A 122 20.14 7.47 14.97
N PHE A 123 19.58 8.46 14.28
CA PHE A 123 18.16 8.75 14.27
C PHE A 123 17.71 9.11 12.86
N GLU A 124 17.44 8.08 12.06
CA GLU A 124 17.00 8.18 10.67
C GLU A 124 16.10 6.99 10.32
N HIS A 125 15.28 7.14 9.28
CA HIS A 125 14.44 6.04 8.79
C HIS A 125 15.27 4.91 8.18
N ASP A 126 16.21 5.25 7.30
CA ASP A 126 17.14 4.27 6.74
C ASP A 126 18.33 4.12 7.70
N SER A 127 18.70 2.88 8.03
CA SER A 127 19.91 2.63 8.85
C SER A 127 21.18 3.11 8.13
N PRO A 128 22.30 3.29 8.85
CA PRO A 128 23.60 3.62 8.22
C PRO A 128 24.06 2.61 7.17
N GLN A 129 23.54 1.37 7.20
CA GLN A 129 23.80 0.32 6.19
C GLN A 129 22.76 0.31 5.06
N GLY A 130 21.84 1.27 5.02
CA GLY A 130 20.79 1.39 4.00
C GLY A 130 19.60 0.45 4.20
N VAL A 131 19.53 -0.29 5.32
CA VAL A 131 18.36 -1.11 5.65
C VAL A 131 17.17 -0.22 5.98
N LYS A 132 16.07 -0.43 5.24
CA LYS A 132 14.80 0.30 5.36
C LYS A 132 13.92 -0.30 6.46
N PRO A 133 13.02 0.49 7.08
CA PRO A 133 12.12 -0.04 8.11
C PRO A 133 11.15 -1.09 7.57
N SER A 134 10.76 -0.98 6.30
CA SER A 134 9.96 -1.99 5.59
C SER A 134 10.67 -3.36 5.54
N GLN A 135 11.97 -3.37 5.25
CA GLN A 135 12.76 -4.61 5.22
C GLN A 135 12.88 -5.25 6.60
N VAL A 136 12.87 -4.43 7.67
CA VAL A 136 12.84 -4.94 9.05
C VAL A 136 11.48 -5.57 9.36
N ALA A 137 10.38 -4.99 8.87
CA ALA A 137 9.04 -5.57 9.00
C ALA A 137 8.91 -6.89 8.23
N GLU A 138 9.38 -6.95 6.98
CA GLU A 138 9.42 -8.17 6.16
C GLU A 138 10.26 -9.26 6.84
N LYS A 139 11.43 -8.91 7.38
CA LYS A 139 12.28 -9.85 8.13
C LYS A 139 11.62 -10.36 9.42
N ALA A 140 10.71 -9.58 10.01
CA ALA A 140 9.87 -10.00 11.13
C ALA A 140 8.64 -10.85 10.67
N GLY A 141 8.52 -11.11 9.37
CA GLY A 141 7.45 -11.90 8.75
C GLY A 141 6.18 -11.11 8.46
N TYR A 142 6.22 -9.78 8.54
CA TYR A 142 5.05 -8.94 8.28
C TYR A 142 4.99 -8.57 6.78
N ASP A 143 4.12 -9.25 6.04
CA ASP A 143 3.82 -8.91 4.64
C ASP A 143 2.72 -7.84 4.58
N PHE A 144 2.91 -6.80 3.78
CA PHE A 144 2.01 -5.66 3.71
C PHE A 144 1.81 -5.15 2.29
N VAL A 145 0.67 -4.47 2.08
CA VAL A 145 0.42 -3.67 0.86
C VAL A 145 0.69 -2.18 1.06
N GLN A 146 0.66 -1.71 2.31
CA GLN A 146 1.00 -0.35 2.70
C GLN A 146 1.72 -0.38 4.05
N PHE A 147 2.74 0.47 4.20
CA PHE A 147 3.56 0.54 5.40
C PHE A 147 4.04 1.97 5.65
N ALA A 148 4.15 2.33 6.93
CA ALA A 148 4.77 3.59 7.33
C ALA A 148 5.48 3.47 8.68
N GLU A 149 6.47 4.35 8.91
CA GLU A 149 7.19 4.49 10.18
C GLU A 149 7.06 5.93 10.69
N ASN A 150 6.84 6.05 11.99
CA ASN A 150 7.07 7.25 12.78
C ASN A 150 8.18 6.96 13.81
N ILE A 151 9.15 7.86 13.92
CA ILE A 151 10.18 7.81 14.96
C ILE A 151 10.22 9.16 15.69
N ALA A 152 10.49 9.14 16.98
CA ALA A 152 10.72 10.34 17.78
C ALA A 152 11.60 10.02 18.98
N TYR A 153 12.52 10.92 19.31
CA TYR A 153 13.23 10.86 20.58
C TYR A 153 13.15 12.18 21.33
N GLY A 154 13.25 12.13 22.65
CA GLY A 154 13.22 13.31 23.50
C GLY A 154 12.91 13.02 24.96
N PRO A 155 12.82 14.06 25.80
CA PRO A 155 12.56 13.94 27.23
C PRO A 155 11.06 13.75 27.55
N PHE A 156 10.40 12.81 26.84
CA PHE A 156 8.97 12.53 27.02
C PHE A 156 8.67 12.00 28.43
N LYS A 157 7.63 12.53 29.06
CA LYS A 157 7.19 12.12 30.40
C LYS A 157 5.98 11.20 30.35
N THR A 158 5.20 11.25 29.26
CA THR A 158 3.98 10.47 29.08
C THR A 158 3.82 10.02 27.62
N GLU A 159 3.04 8.97 27.40
CA GLU A 159 2.71 8.47 26.06
C GLU A 159 1.92 9.51 25.27
N ALA A 160 1.11 10.33 25.94
CA ALA A 160 0.42 11.47 25.34
C ALA A 160 1.40 12.48 24.76
N GLU A 161 2.45 12.86 25.51
CA GLU A 161 3.47 13.80 25.03
C GLU A 161 4.23 13.27 23.80
N LEU A 162 4.54 11.96 23.77
CA LEU A 162 5.17 11.33 22.60
C LEU A 162 4.24 11.35 21.38
N VAL A 163 2.98 10.95 21.56
CA VAL A 163 1.98 10.96 20.46
C VAL A 163 1.68 12.38 19.98
N ASP A 164 1.61 13.35 20.89
CA ASP A 164 1.42 14.76 20.55
C ASP A 164 2.60 15.31 19.74
N ALA A 165 3.84 14.90 20.05
CA ALA A 165 5.01 15.26 19.25
C ALA A 165 4.91 14.74 17.81
N TRP A 166 4.46 13.50 17.60
CA TRP A 166 4.16 13.00 16.26
C TRP A 166 2.99 13.76 15.61
N MET A 167 1.90 14.01 16.33
CA MET A 167 0.73 14.71 15.80
C MET A 167 1.00 16.17 15.41
N ASN A 168 2.03 16.80 15.98
CA ASN A 168 2.49 18.14 15.63
C ASN A 168 3.46 18.17 14.43
N SER A 169 3.95 17.01 13.98
CA SER A 169 4.74 16.88 12.75
C SER A 169 3.84 16.52 11.56
N PRO A 170 3.77 17.32 10.48
CA PRO A 170 2.88 17.05 9.35
C PRO A 170 3.06 15.66 8.73
N GLY A 171 4.30 15.18 8.59
CA GLY A 171 4.60 13.85 8.04
C GLY A 171 4.10 12.74 8.96
N HIS A 172 4.45 12.79 10.24
CA HIS A 172 4.04 11.76 11.21
C HIS A 172 2.52 11.75 11.46
N ARG A 173 1.89 12.94 11.47
CA ARG A 173 0.44 13.10 11.56
C ARG A 173 -0.27 12.45 10.38
N THR A 174 0.28 12.58 9.17
CA THR A 174 -0.27 11.91 7.98
C THR A 174 -0.33 10.40 8.18
N ASN A 175 0.73 9.80 8.74
CA ASN A 175 0.74 8.36 9.02
C ASN A 175 -0.30 7.97 10.09
N ILE A 176 -0.35 8.69 11.22
CA ILE A 176 -1.31 8.40 12.30
C ILE A 176 -2.76 8.48 11.81
N LEU A 177 -3.07 9.46 10.98
CA LEU A 177 -4.44 9.72 10.51
C LEU A 177 -4.79 9.02 9.20
N ASN A 178 -3.88 8.27 8.59
CA ASN A 178 -4.16 7.57 7.34
C ASN A 178 -5.18 6.44 7.60
N PRO A 179 -6.37 6.47 6.97
CA PRO A 179 -7.40 5.46 7.17
C PRO A 179 -7.03 4.09 6.57
N VAL A 180 -6.10 4.04 5.63
CA VAL A 180 -5.68 2.80 4.96
C VAL A 180 -4.98 1.83 5.93
N PHE A 181 -4.33 2.35 6.98
CA PHE A 181 -3.70 1.51 7.99
C PHE A 181 -4.74 0.91 8.94
N THR A 182 -4.62 -0.41 9.13
CA THR A 182 -5.48 -1.20 10.01
C THR A 182 -4.72 -1.79 11.19
N GLU A 183 -3.40 -1.89 11.10
CA GLU A 183 -2.54 -2.50 12.11
C GLU A 183 -1.41 -1.57 12.53
N ILE A 184 -0.94 -1.76 13.76
CA ILE A 184 0.13 -0.97 14.37
C ILE A 184 1.05 -1.86 15.19
N GLY A 185 2.35 -1.56 15.16
CA GLY A 185 3.30 -2.03 16.15
C GLY A 185 4.10 -0.88 16.74
N VAL A 186 4.44 -0.97 18.02
CA VAL A 186 5.15 0.11 18.73
C VAL A 186 6.26 -0.46 19.60
N ALA A 187 7.39 0.24 19.65
CA ALA A 187 8.40 0.06 20.67
C ALA A 187 8.77 1.41 21.28
N VAL A 188 8.96 1.43 22.60
CA VAL A 188 9.45 2.60 23.35
C VAL A 188 10.54 2.14 24.30
N GLY A 189 11.59 2.94 24.43
CA GLY A 189 12.76 2.59 25.23
C GLY A 189 13.52 3.83 25.66
N ARG A 190 14.09 3.78 26.86
CA ARG A 190 14.90 4.86 27.41
C ARG A 190 16.37 4.49 27.35
N GLY A 191 17.20 5.39 26.86
CA GLY A 191 18.63 5.16 26.72
C GLY A 191 19.40 6.42 26.36
N LYS A 192 20.72 6.28 26.22
CA LYS A 192 21.57 7.33 25.68
C LYS A 192 21.46 7.35 24.17
N MET A 193 21.14 8.51 23.61
CA MET A 193 21.15 8.76 22.18
C MET A 193 21.89 10.06 21.93
N LEU A 194 22.97 10.01 21.15
CA LEU A 194 23.78 11.18 20.78
C LEU A 194 24.29 11.99 21.99
N GLY A 195 24.49 11.33 23.14
CA GLY A 195 24.98 11.92 24.39
C GLY A 195 23.91 12.21 25.44
N ASP A 196 22.63 12.29 25.06
CA ASP A 196 21.53 12.64 25.95
C ASP A 196 20.72 11.41 26.41
N ASP A 197 20.25 11.43 27.66
CA ASP A 197 19.31 10.42 28.18
C ASP A 197 17.88 10.75 27.72
N VAL A 198 17.38 9.98 26.76
CA VAL A 198 16.09 10.24 26.09
C VAL A 198 15.20 9.01 26.09
N TRP A 199 13.92 9.24 25.85
CA TRP A 199 13.03 8.20 25.32
C TRP A 199 13.10 8.21 23.81
N LEU A 200 13.19 7.03 23.20
CA LEU A 200 12.99 6.80 21.78
C LEU A 200 11.69 6.01 21.62
N GLY A 201 10.83 6.46 20.71
CA GLY A 201 9.64 5.76 20.25
C GLY A 201 9.75 5.42 18.77
N VAL A 202 9.35 4.20 18.43
CA VAL A 202 9.17 3.70 17.07
C VAL A 202 7.72 3.24 16.93
N GLN A 203 7.04 3.72 15.91
CA GLN A 203 5.66 3.38 15.60
C GLN A 203 5.58 2.97 14.13
N LEU A 204 5.20 1.72 13.90
CA LEU A 204 5.05 1.13 12.57
C LEU A 204 3.58 0.90 12.28
N PHE A 205 3.14 1.29 11.09
CA PHE A 205 1.77 1.08 10.62
C PHE A 205 1.77 0.12 9.44
N GLY A 206 0.72 -0.68 9.34
CA GLY A 206 0.57 -1.64 8.25
C GLY A 206 -0.87 -1.80 7.80
N LYS A 207 -1.01 -2.02 6.50
CA LYS A 207 -2.14 -2.75 5.93
C LYS A 207 -1.61 -4.11 5.50
N PRO A 208 -2.02 -5.22 6.15
CA PRO A 208 -1.44 -6.53 5.89
C PRO A 208 -1.75 -6.97 4.47
N ALA A 209 -0.86 -7.73 3.83
CA ALA A 209 -1.05 -8.18 2.46
C ALA A 209 -2.33 -9.01 2.29
N ALA A 210 -2.67 -9.78 3.32
CA ALA A 210 -3.90 -10.58 3.40
C ALA A 210 -5.20 -9.74 3.41
N ALA A 211 -5.12 -8.42 3.64
CA ALA A 211 -6.29 -7.54 3.56
C ALA A 211 -6.77 -7.29 2.13
N CYS A 212 -5.94 -7.57 1.12
CA CYS A 212 -6.28 -7.34 -0.29
C CYS A 212 -6.40 -8.64 -1.08
N PRO A 213 -7.37 -8.72 -2.01
CA PRO A 213 -7.48 -9.87 -2.91
C PRO A 213 -6.26 -9.91 -3.83
N THR A 214 -5.66 -11.07 -4.00
CA THR A 214 -4.50 -11.24 -4.89
C THR A 214 -4.94 -11.71 -6.28
N PRO A 215 -4.42 -11.09 -7.37
CA PRO A 215 -4.65 -11.60 -8.72
C PRO A 215 -4.14 -13.05 -8.85
N GLN A 216 -4.95 -13.91 -9.44
CA GLN A 216 -4.68 -15.34 -9.50
C GLN A 216 -3.46 -15.64 -10.38
N PRO A 217 -2.38 -16.24 -9.84
CA PRO A 217 -1.19 -16.55 -10.62
C PRO A 217 -1.47 -17.55 -11.74
N THR A 218 -2.39 -18.49 -11.51
CA THR A 218 -2.79 -19.50 -12.49
C THR A 218 -3.45 -18.89 -13.72
N LEU A 219 -4.28 -17.85 -13.54
CA LEU A 219 -4.91 -17.14 -14.66
C LEU A 219 -3.86 -16.41 -15.49
N LYS A 220 -2.87 -15.77 -14.84
CA LYS A 220 -1.74 -15.16 -15.54
C LYS A 220 -0.94 -16.18 -16.34
N GLN A 221 -0.62 -17.33 -15.74
CA GLN A 221 0.07 -18.42 -16.42
C GLN A 221 -0.71 -18.97 -17.62
N GLN A 222 -2.04 -19.04 -17.53
CA GLN A 222 -2.90 -19.45 -18.65
C GLN A 222 -2.85 -18.44 -19.80
N ILE A 223 -2.89 -17.14 -19.51
CA ILE A 223 -2.74 -16.06 -20.50
C ILE A 223 -1.37 -16.18 -21.19
N ASP A 224 -0.30 -16.33 -20.41
CA ASP A 224 1.07 -16.43 -20.94
C ASP A 224 1.24 -17.68 -21.82
N SER A 225 0.68 -18.81 -21.39
CA SER A 225 0.69 -20.06 -22.15
C SER A 225 -0.13 -19.95 -23.44
N GLY A 226 -1.31 -19.32 -23.38
CA GLY A 226 -2.15 -19.08 -24.55
C GLY A 226 -1.45 -18.18 -25.57
N ASN A 227 -0.80 -17.10 -25.12
CA ASN A 227 -0.03 -16.22 -26.00
C ASN A 227 1.12 -16.96 -26.69
N ALA A 228 1.84 -17.84 -25.96
CA ALA A 228 2.89 -18.66 -26.54
C ALA A 228 2.36 -19.66 -27.59
N GLN A 229 1.20 -20.26 -27.34
CA GLN A 229 0.51 -21.13 -28.31
C GLN A 229 0.09 -20.34 -29.56
N LEU A 230 -0.48 -19.15 -29.39
CA LEU A 230 -0.90 -18.28 -30.49
C LEU A 230 0.28 -17.88 -31.38
N ALA A 231 1.43 -17.55 -30.78
CA ALA A 231 2.66 -17.24 -31.51
C ALA A 231 3.18 -18.46 -32.31
N THR A 232 3.06 -19.67 -31.74
CA THR A 232 3.44 -20.90 -32.44
C THR A 232 2.52 -21.17 -33.63
N GLN A 233 1.22 -21.01 -33.46
CA GLN A 233 0.24 -21.17 -34.54
C GLN A 233 0.40 -20.12 -35.64
N ASP A 234 0.68 -18.86 -35.28
CA ASP A 234 0.97 -17.79 -36.24
C ASP A 234 2.21 -18.10 -37.10
N ALA A 235 3.29 -18.62 -36.48
CA ALA A 235 4.49 -19.02 -37.21
C ALA A 235 4.22 -20.17 -38.21
N GLU A 236 3.38 -21.13 -37.83
CA GLU A 236 2.99 -22.24 -38.71
C GLU A 236 2.05 -21.77 -39.84
N ALA A 237 1.09 -20.90 -39.54
CA ALA A 237 0.19 -20.30 -40.52
C ALA A 237 0.98 -19.53 -41.60
N LYS A 238 2.02 -18.79 -41.20
CA LYS A 238 2.93 -18.08 -42.12
C LYS A 238 3.69 -19.03 -43.05
N LYS A 239 4.14 -20.19 -42.56
CA LYS A 239 4.79 -21.22 -43.39
C LYS A 239 3.82 -21.78 -44.42
N ILE A 240 2.63 -22.19 -43.99
CA ILE A 240 1.61 -22.73 -44.89
C ILE A 240 1.19 -21.68 -45.93
N SER A 241 1.02 -20.42 -45.53
CA SER A 241 0.73 -19.32 -46.45
C SER A 241 1.83 -19.16 -47.51
N THR A 242 3.10 -19.18 -47.11
CA THR A 242 4.24 -19.07 -48.04
C THR A 242 4.25 -20.23 -49.04
N ASP A 243 3.97 -21.44 -48.57
CA ASP A 243 3.89 -22.63 -49.42
C ASP A 243 2.71 -22.57 -50.40
N LEU A 244 1.56 -22.04 -49.97
CA LEU A 244 0.39 -21.83 -50.83
C LEU A 244 0.70 -20.82 -51.94
N ASP A 245 1.37 -19.72 -51.61
CA ASP A 245 1.80 -18.71 -52.60
C ASP A 245 2.75 -19.32 -53.64
N ALA A 246 3.71 -20.12 -53.19
CA ALA A 246 4.68 -20.81 -54.05
C ALA A 246 4.04 -21.89 -54.95
N THR A 247 2.86 -22.40 -54.59
CA THR A 247 2.15 -23.47 -55.32
C THR A 247 0.83 -23.02 -55.95
N SER A 248 0.64 -21.71 -56.11
CA SER A 248 -0.61 -21.06 -56.54
C SER A 248 -1.11 -21.41 -57.95
N ASN A 249 -0.32 -22.10 -58.78
CA ASN A 249 -0.69 -22.52 -60.13
C ASN A 249 -0.50 -24.04 -60.37
N PRO A 250 -1.27 -24.91 -59.68
CA PRO A 250 -1.14 -26.35 -59.81
C PRO A 250 -1.56 -26.83 -61.22
N GLN A 251 -0.74 -27.68 -61.85
CA GLN A 251 -0.92 -28.16 -63.23
C GLN A 251 -1.42 -29.60 -63.32
N SER A 252 -1.28 -30.40 -62.26
CA SER A 252 -1.75 -31.78 -62.19
C SER A 252 -2.85 -31.96 -61.13
N SER A 253 -3.67 -32.99 -61.29
CA SER A 253 -4.68 -33.38 -60.29
C SER A 253 -4.08 -33.64 -58.90
N GLU A 254 -2.87 -34.20 -58.84
CA GLU A 254 -2.12 -34.41 -57.60
C GLU A 254 -1.72 -33.08 -56.94
N GLN A 255 -1.21 -32.12 -57.73
CA GLN A 255 -0.86 -30.79 -57.23
C GLN A 255 -2.09 -30.02 -56.72
N ILE A 256 -3.24 -30.14 -57.41
CA ILE A 256 -4.50 -29.54 -56.98
C ILE A 256 -4.94 -30.13 -55.63
N ALA A 257 -4.86 -31.46 -55.49
CA ALA A 257 -5.21 -32.13 -54.22
C ALA A 257 -4.29 -31.69 -53.07
N ALA A 258 -2.98 -31.59 -53.32
CA ALA A 258 -2.02 -31.13 -52.33
C ALA A 258 -2.25 -29.66 -51.91
N TYR A 259 -2.51 -28.77 -52.87
CA TYR A 259 -2.86 -27.38 -52.61
C TYR A 259 -4.13 -27.26 -51.76
N ASN A 260 -5.22 -27.94 -52.15
CA ASN A 260 -6.49 -27.93 -51.42
C ASN A 260 -6.33 -28.45 -49.98
N LYS A 261 -5.48 -29.47 -49.76
CA LYS A 261 -5.16 -29.97 -48.42
C LYS A 261 -4.46 -28.90 -47.57
N LYS A 262 -3.51 -28.16 -48.12
CA LYS A 262 -2.85 -27.05 -47.41
C LYS A 262 -3.81 -25.90 -47.09
N VAL A 263 -4.72 -25.56 -48.01
CA VAL A 263 -5.78 -24.58 -47.75
C VAL A 263 -6.65 -25.02 -46.55
N GLN A 264 -7.04 -26.29 -46.50
CA GLN A 264 -7.80 -26.83 -45.36
C GLN A 264 -7.01 -26.74 -44.05
N GLN A 265 -5.71 -27.07 -44.07
CA GLN A 265 -4.84 -26.95 -42.90
C GLN A 265 -4.71 -25.50 -42.43
N TYR A 266 -4.49 -24.56 -43.35
CA TYR A 266 -4.42 -23.14 -43.06
C TYR A 266 -5.73 -22.62 -42.44
N ASN A 267 -6.88 -22.92 -43.06
CA ASN A 267 -8.17 -22.48 -42.56
C ASN A 267 -8.48 -23.06 -41.17
N ALA A 268 -8.19 -24.35 -40.94
CA ALA A 268 -8.35 -24.97 -39.62
C ALA A 268 -7.45 -24.33 -38.55
N LEU A 269 -6.24 -23.93 -38.92
CA LEU A 269 -5.31 -23.23 -38.02
C LEU A 269 -5.80 -21.83 -37.68
N VAL A 270 -6.29 -21.08 -38.67
CA VAL A 270 -6.90 -19.74 -38.45
C VAL A 270 -8.11 -19.84 -37.53
N ASP A 271 -8.99 -20.82 -37.72
CA ASP A 271 -10.14 -21.06 -36.83
C ASP A 271 -9.70 -21.38 -35.40
N SER A 272 -8.64 -22.18 -35.24
CA SER A 272 -8.05 -22.46 -33.92
C SER A 272 -7.50 -21.19 -33.27
N MET A 273 -6.76 -20.37 -34.02
CA MET A 273 -6.19 -19.12 -33.53
C MET A 273 -7.28 -18.14 -33.08
N GLN A 274 -8.37 -18.04 -33.84
CA GLN A 274 -9.50 -17.18 -33.48
C GLN A 274 -10.14 -17.62 -32.16
N LYS A 275 -10.34 -18.92 -31.94
CA LYS A 275 -10.87 -19.45 -30.67
C LYS A 275 -9.92 -19.16 -29.51
N LEU A 276 -8.62 -19.42 -29.70
CA LEU A 276 -7.60 -19.18 -28.69
C LEU A 276 -7.51 -17.69 -28.32
N TYR A 277 -7.57 -16.80 -29.30
CA TYR A 277 -7.60 -15.34 -29.08
C TYR A 277 -8.80 -14.92 -28.22
N LEU A 278 -10.00 -15.45 -28.50
CA LEU A 278 -11.19 -15.16 -27.71
C LEU A 278 -11.04 -15.64 -26.25
N THR A 279 -10.47 -16.83 -26.04
CA THR A 279 -10.17 -17.35 -24.71
C THR A 279 -9.19 -16.46 -23.95
N ILE A 280 -8.06 -16.09 -24.58
CA ILE A 280 -7.05 -15.22 -23.97
C ILE A 280 -7.65 -13.86 -23.64
N SER A 281 -8.45 -13.27 -24.54
CA SER A 281 -9.11 -11.99 -24.33
C SER A 281 -10.04 -12.03 -23.12
N GLN A 282 -10.84 -13.09 -22.97
CA GLN A 282 -11.68 -13.28 -21.79
C GLN A 282 -10.86 -13.42 -20.50
N GLN A 283 -9.79 -14.20 -20.53
CA GLN A 283 -8.89 -14.37 -19.38
C GLN A 283 -8.22 -13.05 -18.99
N HIS A 284 -7.78 -12.26 -19.96
CA HIS A 284 -7.17 -10.95 -19.73
C HIS A 284 -8.15 -9.98 -19.08
N ASN A 285 -9.41 -9.94 -19.55
CA ASN A 285 -10.45 -9.13 -18.94
C ASN A 285 -10.72 -9.53 -17.48
N GLU A 286 -10.71 -10.83 -17.19
CA GLU A 286 -10.89 -11.32 -15.82
C GLU A 286 -9.68 -10.99 -14.94
N TYR A 287 -8.47 -11.16 -15.45
CA TYR A 287 -7.24 -10.81 -14.74
C TYR A 287 -7.19 -9.32 -14.42
N ASN A 288 -7.55 -8.46 -15.38
CA ASN A 288 -7.60 -7.01 -15.17
C ASN A 288 -8.58 -6.61 -14.08
N LYS A 289 -9.77 -7.25 -14.00
CA LYS A 289 -10.70 -7.01 -12.88
C LYS A 289 -10.09 -7.36 -11.53
N GLN A 290 -9.31 -8.44 -11.45
CA GLN A 290 -8.63 -8.83 -10.21
C GLN A 290 -7.53 -7.83 -9.85
N VAL A 291 -6.79 -7.33 -10.84
CA VAL A 291 -5.79 -6.27 -10.65
C VAL A 291 -6.45 -4.98 -10.19
N ASP A 292 -7.58 -4.59 -10.78
CA ASP A 292 -8.35 -3.41 -10.37
C ASP A 292 -8.87 -3.54 -8.94
N ALA A 293 -9.36 -4.73 -8.55
CA ALA A 293 -9.78 -5.01 -7.19
C ALA A 293 -8.61 -4.91 -6.19
N TYR A 294 -7.44 -5.46 -6.53
CA TYR A 294 -6.22 -5.33 -5.73
C TYR A 294 -5.81 -3.85 -5.60
N ASN A 295 -5.70 -3.12 -6.71
CA ASN A 295 -5.30 -1.71 -6.72
C ASN A 295 -6.30 -0.83 -5.97
N GLY A 296 -7.60 -1.09 -6.10
CA GLY A 296 -8.64 -0.43 -5.31
C GLY A 296 -8.46 -0.66 -3.82
N CYS A 297 -8.15 -1.90 -3.43
CA CYS A 297 -7.85 -2.23 -2.04
C CYS A 297 -6.58 -1.54 -1.54
N VAL A 298 -5.46 -1.55 -2.28
CA VAL A 298 -4.19 -0.93 -1.82
C VAL A 298 -4.35 0.56 -1.45
N ASN A 299 -5.28 1.26 -2.09
CA ASN A 299 -5.48 2.71 -1.95
C ASN A 299 -6.63 3.12 -1.01
N THR A 300 -7.37 2.16 -0.43
CA THR A 300 -8.54 2.42 0.43
C THR A 300 -8.39 1.78 1.81
#